data_AF-A0AAU4DSU6-F1
#
_entry.id   AF-A0AAU4DSU6-F1
#
_cell.length_a   1.000
_cell.length_b   1.000
_cell.length_c   1.000
_cell.angle_alpha   90.00
_cell.angle_beta   90.00
_cell.angle_gamma   90.00
#
_symmetry.space_group_name_H-M   'P 1'
#
loop_
_entity.id
_entity.type
_entity.pdbx_description
1 polymer ?
#
loop_
_entity_poly.entity_id
_entity_poly.type
_entity_poly.pdbx_seq_one_letter_code
_entity_poly.pdbx_strand_id
1 'polypeptide(L)'
;MERNDQVYQVVAARRIQFDNLLWQVPVLSLTAQAFLFSIALGDSSRLSRIIASLLSMATSFLSVQLIAKHRKGEIADAEWLKLYEEAYFPNTRVHGAAFQELRDASSIGGPILTLLTRLSSFKVWTVGLTLFGMVAVFVLLVTVFSPKWFG
;
A
#
# COMPACT_ATOMS: atom_id res chain seq x y z
N MET A 1 13.90 -31.65 14.93
CA MET A 1 13.67 -31.07 13.60
C MET A 1 12.23 -30.55 13.47
N GLU A 2 11.21 -31.35 13.80
CA GLU A 2 9.77 -30.97 13.79
C GLU A 2 9.40 -29.58 14.35
N ARG A 3 9.99 -29.14 15.47
CA ARG A 3 9.62 -27.86 16.10
C ARG A 3 10.01 -26.63 15.28
N ASN A 4 11.16 -26.69 14.59
CA ASN A 4 11.63 -25.57 13.77
C ASN A 4 10.76 -25.46 12.51
N ASP A 5 10.41 -26.60 11.91
CA ASP A 5 9.54 -26.63 10.72
C ASP A 5 8.16 -26.05 11.03
N GLN A 6 7.59 -26.32 12.21
CA GLN A 6 6.35 -25.70 12.67
C GLN A 6 6.47 -24.18 12.87
N VAL A 7 7.57 -23.70 13.46
CA VAL A 7 7.81 -22.25 13.65
C VAL A 7 7.93 -21.56 12.29
N TYR A 8 8.69 -22.13 11.37
CA TYR A 8 8.81 -21.62 10.00
C TYR A 8 7.47 -21.60 9.27
N GLN A 9 6.66 -22.66 9.38
CA GLN A 9 5.33 -22.70 8.76
C GLN A 9 4.38 -21.65 9.35
N VAL A 10 4.39 -21.42 10.67
CA VAL A 10 3.56 -20.39 11.30
C VAL A 10 3.97 -18.98 10.85
N VAL A 11 5.27 -18.73 10.73
CA VAL A 11 5.79 -17.44 10.23
C VAL A 11 5.40 -17.24 8.75
N ALA A 12 5.60 -18.26 7.90
CA ALA A 12 5.23 -18.22 6.48
C ALA A 12 3.71 -18.05 6.28
N ALA A 13 2.88 -18.74 7.09
CA ALA A 13 1.43 -18.61 7.02
C ALA A 13 0.95 -17.18 7.35
N ARG A 14 1.57 -16.54 8.36
CA ARG A 14 1.28 -15.12 8.67
C ARG A 14 1.64 -14.23 7.48
N ARG A 15 2.80 -14.43 6.87
CA ARG A 15 3.25 -13.67 5.69
C ARG A 15 2.23 -13.74 4.55
N ILE A 16 1.78 -14.94 4.20
CA ILE A 16 0.79 -15.16 3.14
C ILE A 16 -0.54 -14.47 3.44
N GLN A 17 -1.04 -14.58 4.69
CA GLN A 17 -2.27 -13.91 5.09
C GLN A 17 -2.15 -12.38 5.00
N PHE A 18 -1.00 -11.84 5.40
CA PHE A 18 -0.73 -10.40 5.29
C PHE A 18 -0.61 -9.93 3.84
N ASP A 19 0.08 -10.68 2.97
CA ASP A 19 0.23 -10.34 1.54
C ASP A 19 -1.12 -10.34 0.81
N ASN A 20 -2.00 -11.30 1.12
CA ASN A 20 -3.35 -11.34 0.55
C ASN A 20 -4.16 -10.08 0.88
N LEU A 21 -4.07 -9.57 2.11
CA LEU A 21 -4.74 -8.34 2.52
C LEU A 21 -4.11 -7.11 1.83
N LEU A 22 -2.79 -7.11 1.67
CA LEU A 22 -2.06 -6.00 1.06
C LEU A 22 -2.46 -5.76 -0.40
N TRP A 23 -2.76 -6.81 -1.17
CA TRP A 23 -3.22 -6.67 -2.55
C TRP A 23 -4.70 -6.28 -2.70
N GLN A 24 -5.52 -6.44 -1.64
CA GLN A 24 -6.93 -6.06 -1.67
C GLN A 24 -7.16 -4.57 -1.37
N VAL A 25 -6.35 -3.98 -0.47
CA VAL A 25 -6.46 -2.57 -0.08
C VAL A 25 -6.43 -1.60 -1.28
N PRO A 26 -5.54 -1.77 -2.28
CA PRO A 26 -5.49 -0.88 -3.42
C PRO A 26 -6.77 -0.89 -4.26
N VAL A 27 -7.33 -2.07 -4.52
CA VAL A 27 -8.56 -2.23 -5.32
C VAL A 27 -9.75 -1.58 -4.61
N LEU A 28 -9.92 -1.86 -3.32
CA LEU A 28 -11.00 -1.28 -2.52
C LEU A 28 -10.86 0.24 -2.40
N SER A 29 -9.63 0.73 -2.20
CA SER A 29 -9.37 2.17 -2.10
C SER A 29 -9.68 2.89 -3.41
N LEU A 30 -9.20 2.39 -4.56
CA LEU A 30 -9.49 2.97 -5.87
C LEU A 30 -10.99 2.96 -6.19
N THR A 31 -11.69 1.87 -5.85
CA THR A 31 -13.13 1.77 -6.05
C THR A 31 -13.89 2.79 -5.20
N ALA A 32 -13.54 2.90 -3.92
CA ALA A 32 -14.13 3.89 -3.03
C ALA A 32 -13.87 5.32 -3.52
N GLN A 33 -12.64 5.62 -3.96
CA GLN A 33 -12.30 6.93 -4.50
C GLN A 33 -13.10 7.26 -5.77
N ALA A 34 -13.20 6.33 -6.72
CA ALA A 34 -13.99 6.54 -7.95
C ALA A 34 -15.47 6.82 -7.65
N PHE A 35 -16.06 6.07 -6.71
CA PHE A 35 -17.44 6.30 -6.27
C PHE A 35 -17.63 7.65 -5.56
N LEU A 36 -16.71 8.03 -4.67
CA LEU A 36 -16.81 9.30 -3.96
C LEU A 36 -16.59 10.49 -4.92
N PHE A 37 -15.69 10.36 -5.89
CA PHE A 37 -15.49 11.39 -6.90
C PHE A 37 -16.65 11.51 -7.89
N SER A 38 -17.35 10.42 -8.22
CA SER A 38 -18.54 10.53 -9.07
C SER A 38 -19.66 11.35 -8.39
N ILE A 39 -19.78 11.25 -7.06
CA ILE A 39 -20.69 12.11 -6.27
C ILE A 39 -20.14 13.55 -6.18
N ALA A 40 -18.85 13.71 -5.91
CA ALA A 40 -18.27 15.02 -5.67
C ALA A 40 -18.22 15.90 -6.93
N LEU A 41 -17.98 15.29 -8.11
CA LEU A 41 -17.88 15.98 -9.40
C LEU A 41 -19.16 15.92 -10.24
N GLY A 42 -20.10 15.03 -9.88
CA GLY A 42 -21.38 14.90 -10.58
C GLY A 42 -22.38 15.99 -10.23
N ASP A 43 -23.58 15.89 -10.80
CA ASP A 43 -24.72 16.73 -10.44
C ASP A 43 -25.28 16.26 -9.09
N SER A 44 -24.85 16.91 -8.02
CA SER A 44 -25.12 16.49 -6.65
C SER A 44 -25.24 17.72 -5.76
N SER A 45 -26.04 17.60 -4.70
CA SER A 45 -26.22 18.70 -3.76
C SER A 45 -24.88 19.12 -3.15
N ARG A 46 -24.75 20.40 -2.79
CA ARG A 46 -23.55 20.93 -2.13
C ARG A 46 -23.15 20.11 -0.90
N LEU A 47 -24.14 19.68 -0.11
CA LEU A 47 -23.91 18.85 1.07
C LEU A 47 -23.34 17.47 0.70
N SER A 48 -23.89 16.83 -0.34
CA SER A 48 -23.39 15.55 -0.86
C SER A 48 -21.93 15.65 -1.31
N ARG A 49 -21.56 16.73 -2.00
CA ARG A 49 -20.18 16.97 -2.45
C ARG A 49 -19.19 17.18 -1.30
N ILE A 50 -19.60 17.94 -0.27
CA ILE A 50 -18.79 18.14 0.94
C ILE A 50 -18.56 16.80 1.65
N ILE A 51 -19.63 16.03 1.88
CA ILE A 51 -19.54 14.73 2.56
C ILE A 51 -18.66 13.76 1.76
N ALA A 52 -18.88 13.67 0.43
CA ALA A 52 -18.09 12.81 -0.43
C ALA A 52 -16.60 13.19 -0.42
N SER A 53 -16.27 14.49 -0.45
CA SER A 53 -14.90 14.98 -0.40
C SER A 53 -14.23 14.66 0.94
N LEU A 54 -14.93 14.84 2.07
CA LEU A 54 -14.42 14.47 3.40
C LEU A 54 -14.17 12.96 3.53
N LEU A 55 -15.09 12.13 3.03
CA LEU A 55 -14.92 10.68 3.00
C LEU A 55 -13.75 10.26 2.09
N SER A 56 -13.56 10.94 0.96
CA SER A 56 -12.44 10.68 0.04
C SER A 56 -11.09 11.01 0.70
N MET A 57 -11.01 12.12 1.42
CA MET A 57 -9.83 12.45 2.24
C MET A 57 -9.57 11.41 3.32
N ALA A 58 -10.61 11.02 4.08
CA ALA A 58 -10.48 10.05 5.15
C ALA A 58 -10.02 8.68 4.62
N THR A 59 -10.63 8.19 3.54
CA THR A 59 -10.28 6.91 2.92
C THR A 59 -8.86 6.93 2.34
N SER A 60 -8.44 8.03 1.73
CA SER A 60 -7.05 8.23 1.27
C SER A 60 -6.07 8.13 2.45
N PHE A 61 -6.32 8.86 3.54
CA PHE A 61 -5.47 8.83 4.75
C PHE A 61 -5.40 7.43 5.38
N LEU A 62 -6.56 6.78 5.59
CA LEU A 62 -6.62 5.44 6.17
C LEU A 62 -5.89 4.41 5.30
N SER A 63 -5.99 4.53 3.96
CA SER A 63 -5.29 3.64 3.03
C SER A 63 -3.78 3.83 3.12
N VAL A 64 -3.28 5.07 3.16
CA VAL A 64 -1.85 5.36 3.34
C VAL A 64 -1.34 4.84 4.68
N GLN A 65 -2.08 5.09 5.75
CA GLN A 65 -1.73 4.59 7.09
C GLN A 65 -1.64 3.07 7.13
N LEU A 66 -2.61 2.37 6.52
CA LEU A 66 -2.64 0.92 6.47
C LEU A 66 -1.43 0.36 5.73
N ILE A 67 -1.14 0.88 4.52
CA ILE A 67 0.03 0.47 3.73
C ILE A 67 1.34 0.74 4.51
N ALA A 68 1.45 1.88 5.21
CA ALA A 68 2.61 2.19 6.06
C ALA A 68 2.78 1.20 7.22
N LYS A 69 1.70 0.80 7.88
CA LYS A 69 1.73 -0.24 8.92
C LYS A 69 2.19 -1.58 8.36
N HIS A 70 1.70 -1.97 7.18
CA HIS A 70 2.15 -3.20 6.52
C HIS A 70 3.63 -3.15 6.17
N ARG A 71 4.10 -2.03 5.60
CA ARG A 71 5.53 -1.86 5.27
C ARG A 71 6.42 -1.96 6.52
N LYS A 72 5.98 -1.41 7.65
CA LYS A 72 6.69 -1.55 8.93
C LYS A 72 6.71 -3.01 9.40
N GLY A 73 5.60 -3.73 9.28
CA GLY A 73 5.52 -5.15 9.62
C GLY A 73 6.44 -6.01 8.75
N GLU A 74 6.49 -5.75 7.45
CA GLU A 74 7.37 -6.44 6.49
C GLU A 74 8.86 -6.29 6.86
N ILE A 75 9.26 -5.08 7.25
CA ILE A 75 10.65 -4.79 7.67
C ILE A 75 10.97 -5.49 8.98
N ALA A 76 10.07 -5.41 9.97
CA ALA A 76 10.27 -6.05 11.28
C ALA A 76 10.35 -7.58 11.18
N ASP A 77 9.53 -8.18 10.32
CA ASP A 77 9.54 -9.62 10.04
C ASP A 77 10.87 -10.03 9.40
N ALA A 78 11.34 -9.28 8.39
CA ALA A 78 12.62 -9.54 7.73
C ALA A 78 13.81 -9.39 8.70
N GLU A 79 13.76 -8.42 9.61
CA GLU A 79 14.80 -8.21 10.63
C GLU A 79 14.79 -9.33 11.68
N TRP A 80 13.62 -9.74 12.16
CA TRP A 80 13.49 -10.85 13.10
C TRP A 80 13.99 -12.17 12.50
N LEU A 81 13.63 -12.47 11.25
CA LEU A 81 14.11 -13.65 10.52
C LEU A 81 15.63 -13.63 10.38
N LYS A 82 16.22 -12.49 10.03
CA LYS A 82 17.67 -12.33 9.94
C LYS A 82 18.36 -12.65 11.27
N LEU A 83 17.88 -12.08 12.38
CA LEU A 83 18.45 -12.33 13.71
C LEU A 83 18.28 -13.79 14.14
N TYR A 84 17.16 -14.41 13.79
CA TYR A 84 16.91 -15.82 14.06
C TYR A 84 17.84 -16.75 13.26
N GLU A 85 18.04 -16.47 11.97
CA GLU A 85 19.00 -17.20 11.13
C GLU A 85 20.44 -17.06 11.65
N GLU A 86 20.87 -15.87 12.06
CA GLU A 86 22.20 -15.63 12.63
C GLU A 86 22.41 -16.40 13.94
N ALA A 87 21.37 -16.54 14.77
CA ALA A 87 21.46 -17.22 16.07
C ALA A 87 21.46 -18.75 15.98
N TYR A 88 20.75 -19.33 15.00
CA TYR A 88 20.52 -20.79 14.94
C TYR A 88 21.12 -21.47 13.69
N PHE A 89 21.41 -20.73 12.62
CA PHE A 89 21.86 -21.25 11.34
C PHE A 89 22.98 -20.38 10.72
N PRO A 90 24.17 -20.30 11.36
CA PRO A 90 25.24 -19.38 10.97
C PRO A 90 25.78 -19.56 9.54
N ASN A 91 25.56 -20.73 8.92
CA ASN A 91 26.02 -21.05 7.57
C ASN A 91 24.92 -20.97 6.49
N THR A 92 23.68 -20.66 6.85
CA THR A 92 22.54 -20.66 5.91
C THR A 92 21.97 -19.25 5.81
N ARG A 93 22.49 -18.44 4.88
CA ARG A 93 21.96 -17.10 4.58
C ARG A 93 20.87 -17.21 3.51
N VAL A 94 19.65 -17.53 3.92
CA VAL A 94 18.51 -17.69 2.99
C VAL A 94 17.68 -16.42 2.91
N HIS A 95 17.72 -15.56 3.95
CA HIS A 95 17.06 -14.25 3.97
C HIS A 95 18.03 -13.06 4.14
N GLY A 96 17.53 -11.84 3.90
CA GLY A 96 18.29 -10.60 4.07
C GLY A 96 19.06 -10.18 2.81
N ALA A 97 20.29 -9.69 2.97
CA ALA A 97 21.08 -9.07 1.90
C ALA A 97 21.35 -10.03 0.72
N ALA A 98 21.58 -11.32 0.99
CA ALA A 98 21.82 -12.33 -0.04
C ALA A 98 20.57 -12.57 -0.92
N PHE A 99 19.37 -12.60 -0.32
CA PHE A 99 18.12 -12.71 -1.07
C PHE A 99 17.79 -11.43 -1.84
N GLN A 100 18.08 -10.27 -1.23
CA GLN A 100 17.90 -8.98 -1.88
C GLN A 100 18.80 -8.86 -3.13
N GLU A 101 20.05 -9.32 -3.05
CA GLU A 101 21.00 -9.32 -4.17
C GLU A 101 20.54 -10.26 -5.30
N LEU A 102 20.02 -11.46 -4.97
CA LEU A 102 19.43 -12.38 -5.96
C LEU A 102 18.16 -11.81 -6.62
N ARG A 103 17.32 -11.10 -5.85
CA ARG A 103 16.13 -10.42 -6.38
C ARG A 103 16.50 -9.26 -7.30
N ASP A 104 17.49 -8.46 -6.93
CA ASP A 104 17.92 -7.30 -7.71
C ASP A 104 18.73 -7.74 -8.96
N ALA A 105 19.37 -8.91 -8.91
CA ALA A 105 20.04 -9.53 -10.05
C ALA A 105 19.09 -10.24 -11.03
N SER A 106 17.87 -10.60 -10.61
CA SER A 106 16.89 -11.26 -11.47
C SER A 106 16.12 -10.24 -12.31
N SER A 107 16.39 -10.23 -13.63
CA SER A 107 15.64 -9.40 -14.59
C SER A 107 14.34 -10.11 -15.00
N ILE A 108 13.21 -9.39 -14.98
CA ILE A 108 11.90 -9.90 -15.42
C ILE A 108 11.73 -9.80 -16.96
N GLY A 109 12.81 -9.55 -17.70
CA GLY A 109 12.81 -9.47 -19.16
C GLY A 109 12.27 -8.14 -19.67
N GLY A 110 13.03 -7.50 -20.56
CA GLY A 110 12.65 -6.25 -21.19
C GLY A 110 12.98 -4.99 -20.36
N PRO A 111 13.43 -3.89 -21.00
CA PRO A 111 13.85 -2.69 -20.29
C PRO A 111 12.72 -1.95 -19.56
N ILE A 112 11.48 -2.00 -20.09
CA ILE A 112 10.32 -1.32 -19.49
C ILE A 112 9.89 -2.00 -18.19
N LEU A 113 9.76 -3.32 -18.18
CA LEU A 113 9.37 -4.08 -17.00
C LEU A 113 10.42 -3.96 -15.89
N THR A 114 11.70 -3.96 -16.26
CA THR A 114 12.82 -3.77 -15.31
C THR A 114 12.84 -2.35 -14.73
N LEU A 115 12.38 -1.34 -15.49
CA LEU A 115 12.21 0.02 -14.97
C LEU A 115 11.04 0.09 -13.97
N LEU A 116 9.94 -0.60 -14.25
CA LEU A 116 8.77 -0.66 -13.36
C LEU A 116 9.09 -1.37 -12.04
N THR A 117 9.88 -2.45 -12.05
CA THR A 117 10.26 -3.17 -10.83
C THR A 117 11.20 -2.38 -9.93
N ARG A 118 11.95 -1.41 -10.49
CA ARG A 118 12.78 -0.48 -9.72
C ARG A 118 11.96 0.54 -8.91
N LEU A 119 10.70 0.76 -9.28
CA LEU A 119 9.83 1.60 -8.49
C LEU A 119 9.35 0.83 -7.26
N SER A 120 9.60 1.40 -6.09
CA SER A 120 9.04 0.86 -4.85
C SER A 120 7.51 0.96 -4.92
N SER A 121 6.82 -0.17 -4.98
CA SER A 121 5.36 -0.24 -4.96
C SER A 121 4.77 0.58 -3.81
N PHE A 122 5.42 0.55 -2.65
CA PHE A 122 5.07 1.39 -1.50
C PHE A 122 5.03 2.89 -1.87
N LYS A 123 6.10 3.42 -2.48
CA LYS A 123 6.17 4.83 -2.88
C LYS A 123 5.10 5.18 -3.92
N VAL A 124 4.93 4.34 -4.93
CA VAL A 124 3.94 4.57 -6.01
C VAL A 124 2.52 4.64 -5.42
N TRP A 125 2.15 3.68 -4.56
CA TRP A 125 0.84 3.65 -3.93
C TRP A 125 0.61 4.81 -2.97
N THR A 126 1.60 5.16 -2.15
CA THR A 126 1.50 6.31 -1.25
C THR A 126 1.28 7.60 -2.03
N VAL A 127 2.08 7.85 -3.08
CA VAL A 127 1.94 9.06 -3.91
C VAL A 127 0.56 9.12 -4.58
N GLY A 128 0.08 8.01 -5.15
CA GLY A 128 -1.24 7.95 -5.79
C GLY A 128 -2.38 8.25 -4.82
N LEU A 129 -2.36 7.64 -3.64
CA LEU A 129 -3.39 7.88 -2.61
C LEU A 129 -3.35 9.31 -2.09
N THR A 130 -2.16 9.87 -1.85
CA THR A 130 -2.01 11.27 -1.43
C THR A 130 -2.54 12.22 -2.51
N LEU A 131 -2.32 11.93 -3.79
CA LEU A 131 -2.88 12.72 -4.89
C LEU A 131 -4.42 12.74 -4.86
N PHE A 132 -5.08 11.59 -4.67
CA PHE A 132 -6.53 11.56 -4.48
C PHE A 132 -6.98 12.39 -3.28
N GLY A 133 -6.26 12.31 -2.16
CA GLY A 133 -6.54 13.16 -0.99
C GLY A 133 -6.43 14.66 -1.31
N MET A 134 -5.42 15.07 -2.07
CA MET A 134 -5.24 16.46 -2.51
C MET A 134 -6.37 16.92 -3.45
N VAL A 135 -6.80 16.07 -4.38
CA VAL A 135 -7.95 16.37 -5.25
C VAL A 135 -9.22 16.54 -4.42
N ALA A 136 -9.43 15.70 -3.41
CA ALA A 136 -10.58 15.82 -2.52
C ALA A 136 -10.57 17.13 -1.70
N VAL A 137 -9.39 17.54 -1.20
CA VAL A 137 -9.21 18.86 -0.55
C VAL A 137 -9.55 19.98 -1.53
N PHE A 138 -9.05 19.91 -2.76
CA PHE A 138 -9.34 20.91 -3.78
C PHE A 138 -10.85 21.02 -4.08
N VAL A 139 -11.53 19.89 -4.32
CA VAL A 139 -12.98 19.88 -4.58
C VAL A 139 -13.76 20.42 -3.37
N LEU A 140 -13.34 20.08 -2.15
CA LEU A 140 -13.94 20.61 -0.92
C LEU A 140 -13.82 22.14 -0.85
N LEU A 141 -12.62 22.68 -1.09
CA LEU A 141 -12.37 24.12 -1.07
C LEU A 141 -13.22 24.85 -2.13
N VAL A 142 -13.25 24.35 -3.36
CA VAL A 142 -14.07 24.95 -4.43
C VAL A 142 -15.55 24.88 -4.08
N THR A 143 -16.04 23.77 -3.54
CA THR A 143 -17.45 23.61 -3.13
C THR A 143 -17.85 24.56 -2.00
N VAL A 144 -16.93 24.84 -1.07
CA VAL A 144 -17.17 25.74 0.06
C VAL A 144 -17.10 27.21 -0.38
N PHE A 145 -16.06 27.60 -1.10
CA PHE A 145 -15.78 29.01 -1.41
C PHE A 145 -16.35 29.49 -2.74
N SER A 146 -16.60 28.60 -3.69
CA SER A 146 -17.09 28.92 -5.04
C SER A 146 -18.24 27.99 -5.45
N PRO A 147 -19.38 28.00 -4.73
CA PRO A 147 -20.49 27.08 -4.99
C PRO A 147 -21.10 27.23 -6.40
N LYS A 148 -20.90 28.38 -7.07
CA LYS A 148 -21.38 28.64 -8.44
C LYS A 148 -20.60 27.92 -9.53
N TRP A 149 -19.46 27.29 -9.21
CA TRP A 149 -18.63 26.60 -10.20
C TRP A 149 -19.20 25.23 -10.61
N PHE A 150 -20.08 24.68 -9.77
CA PHE A 150 -20.67 23.36 -9.96
C PHE A 150 -22.21 23.40 -9.96
N GLY A 151 -22.79 24.57 -10.24
CA GLY A 151 -24.24 24.81 -10.28
C GLY A 151 -24.63 25.63 -11.50
#